data_AF-A0A9W9ETM4-F1
#
_entry.id   AF-A0A9W9ETM4-F1
#
_cell.length_a   1.000
_cell.length_b   1.000
_cell.length_c   1.000
_cell.angle_alpha   90.00
_cell.angle_beta   90.00
_cell.angle_gamma   90.00
#
_symmetry.space_group_name_H-M   'P 1'
#
loop_
_entity.id
_entity.type
_entity.pdbx_description
1 polymer ?
#
loop_
_entity_poly.entity_id
_entity_poly.type
_entity_poly.pdbx_seq_one_letter_code
_entity_poly.pdbx_strand_id
1 'polypeptide(L)'
;MKWAIASSIKTVEIVQAILNMQYWAPMTQRQSDDPSWLRLSHAVQLAKEIGLDKPTTIAEQVSFLCPNGTAKQKACLTQNFERTWYHCFISDKSFGIISGKSSLVSWSQIPKSVSDWWQKAMASPHDRVVSGVVEMRQLLVKLLQQGKRKDKAPSCILKWYSQALIDMEQVLSLRCAPDEKPSSLYLPILAFYIDHSALILGAQALRELATLESADTTDEVITISRKNANVASRLLDHVIYDRVFQDCKVGYHNNQFLMMCHASTEILNAINRGALDPGEIEQAAERSFTVAKRMEEISRYIPATSAVHLYFDISHFLSREIRKASDIGKSTLEKTDSTSSCATGEWLKLIDENTIDLSNWLDEGLFGSDPMLDAETRNFIEDGTIADV
;
A
#
# COMPACT_ATOMS: atom_id res chain seq x y z
N MET A 1 -27.93 37.04 -0.27
CA MET A 1 -26.63 37.24 0.41
C MET A 1 -25.67 36.14 -0.08
N LYS A 2 -24.91 36.39 -1.16
CA LYS A 2 -23.93 35.45 -1.75
C LYS A 2 -22.55 35.76 -1.15
N TRP A 3 -22.18 35.09 -0.07
CA TRP A 3 -20.86 35.23 0.54
C TRP A 3 -20.07 33.93 0.39
N ALA A 4 -19.32 33.84 -0.72
CA ALA A 4 -18.02 33.19 -0.85
C ALA A 4 -17.63 33.22 -2.35
N ILE A 5 -17.39 34.40 -2.91
CA ILE A 5 -16.61 34.54 -4.15
C ILE A 5 -15.15 34.69 -3.73
N ALA A 6 -14.57 33.61 -3.22
CA ALA A 6 -13.19 33.34 -3.56
C ALA A 6 -13.32 32.41 -4.76
N SER A 7 -12.95 32.86 -5.96
CA SER A 7 -12.80 31.95 -7.10
C SER A 7 -11.88 30.84 -6.62
N SER A 8 -12.41 29.64 -6.36
CA SER A 8 -11.57 28.50 -6.00
C SER A 8 -10.66 28.29 -7.20
N ILE A 9 -9.39 28.65 -7.07
CA ILE A 9 -8.40 28.37 -8.11
C ILE A 9 -8.34 26.85 -8.16
N LYS A 10 -8.69 26.26 -9.30
CA LYS A 10 -8.62 24.81 -9.53
C LYS A 10 -7.49 24.57 -10.49
N THR A 11 -6.35 24.13 -9.97
CA THR A 11 -5.16 23.87 -10.79
C THR A 11 -4.49 22.57 -10.36
N VAL A 12 -3.66 22.05 -11.26
CA VAL A 12 -2.86 20.84 -11.01
C VAL A 12 -1.93 21.05 -9.82
N GLU A 13 -1.36 22.24 -9.65
CA GLU A 13 -0.47 22.58 -8.54
C GLU A 13 -1.18 22.50 -7.19
N ILE A 14 -2.47 22.86 -7.13
CA ILE A 14 -3.26 22.75 -5.89
C ILE A 14 -3.52 21.28 -5.54
N VAL A 15 -3.84 20.45 -6.54
CA VAL A 15 -3.97 19.00 -6.34
C VAL A 15 -2.65 18.42 -5.83
N GLN A 16 -1.54 18.74 -6.49
CA GLN A 16 -0.19 18.30 -6.09
C GLN A 16 0.18 18.76 -4.67
N ALA A 17 -0.13 20.01 -4.32
CA ALA A 17 0.13 20.55 -2.99
C ALA A 17 -0.64 19.78 -1.91
N ILE A 18 -1.92 19.49 -2.12
CA ILE A 18 -2.73 18.73 -1.16
C ILE A 18 -2.17 17.30 -0.98
N LEU A 19 -1.85 16.62 -2.08
CA LEU A 19 -1.25 15.27 -2.04
C LEU A 19 0.08 15.27 -1.26
N ASN A 20 0.97 16.22 -1.56
CA ASN A 20 2.26 16.37 -0.89
C ASN A 20 2.09 16.64 0.60
N MET A 21 1.19 17.55 1.00
CA MET A 21 0.91 17.81 2.41
C MET A 21 0.39 16.57 3.12
N GLN A 22 -0.39 15.74 2.44
CA GLN A 22 -0.97 14.56 3.06
C GLN A 22 0.04 13.43 3.28
N TYR A 23 1.03 13.30 2.41
CA TYR A 23 2.13 12.36 2.61
C TYR A 23 2.97 12.65 3.85
N TRP A 24 2.95 13.88 4.37
CA TRP A 24 3.69 14.33 5.54
C TRP A 24 2.79 14.87 6.65
N ALA A 25 1.50 14.52 6.62
CA ALA A 25 0.55 15.01 7.60
C ALA A 25 0.93 14.51 9.02
N PRO A 26 0.76 15.37 10.05
CA PRO A 26 0.83 14.96 11.44
C PRO A 26 -0.09 13.79 11.73
N MET A 27 0.35 12.84 12.56
CA MET A 27 -0.54 11.84 13.13
C MET A 27 -1.52 12.49 14.11
N THR A 28 -2.77 12.05 14.02
CA THR A 28 -3.81 12.37 15.00
C THR A 28 -3.84 11.30 16.09
N GLN A 29 -4.28 11.65 17.30
CA GLN A 29 -4.37 10.70 18.42
C GLN A 29 -5.41 9.60 18.15
N ARG A 30 -6.47 9.93 17.42
CA ARG A 30 -7.51 8.98 17.01
C ARG A 30 -7.63 9.00 15.50
N GLN A 31 -7.81 7.81 14.92
CA GLN A 31 -8.08 7.65 13.50
C GLN A 31 -9.38 8.34 13.08
N SER A 32 -10.39 8.40 13.97
CA SER A 32 -11.64 9.16 13.76
C SER A 32 -11.43 10.65 13.50
N ASP A 33 -10.33 11.18 14.03
CA ASP A 33 -10.01 12.61 14.00
C ASP A 33 -9.07 12.93 12.83
N ASP A 34 -8.62 11.93 12.06
CA ASP A 34 -7.71 12.11 10.93
C ASP A 34 -8.42 12.79 9.74
N PRO A 35 -8.07 14.04 9.40
CA PRO A 35 -8.67 14.75 8.27
C PRO A 35 -8.08 14.32 6.92
N SER A 36 -7.14 13.36 6.90
CA SER A 36 -6.45 12.89 5.70
C SER A 36 -7.39 12.55 4.56
N TRP A 37 -8.42 11.77 4.89
CA TRP A 37 -9.46 11.36 3.97
C TRP A 37 -10.13 12.58 3.33
N LEU A 38 -10.62 13.54 4.12
CA LEU A 38 -11.32 14.73 3.61
C LEU A 38 -10.44 15.53 2.62
N ARG A 39 -9.15 15.68 2.95
CA ARG A 39 -8.20 16.41 2.11
C ARG A 39 -7.92 15.66 0.81
N LEU A 40 -7.72 14.35 0.86
CA LEU A 40 -7.52 13.52 -0.32
C LEU A 40 -8.78 13.47 -1.19
N SER A 41 -9.96 13.36 -0.57
CA SER A 41 -11.23 13.43 -1.29
C SER A 41 -11.38 14.74 -2.05
N HIS A 42 -11.04 15.85 -1.40
CA HIS A 42 -11.02 17.14 -2.05
C HIS A 42 -10.00 17.20 -3.21
N ALA A 43 -8.79 16.68 -3.04
CA ALA A 43 -7.79 16.65 -4.11
C ALA A 43 -8.24 15.82 -5.32
N VAL A 44 -8.80 14.62 -5.09
CA VAL A 44 -9.33 13.75 -6.15
C VAL A 44 -10.51 14.41 -6.86
N GLN A 45 -11.42 15.04 -6.11
CA GLN A 45 -12.55 15.75 -6.69
C GLN A 45 -12.09 16.93 -7.55
N LEU A 46 -11.15 17.74 -7.06
CA LEU A 46 -10.54 18.82 -7.85
C LEU A 46 -9.86 18.30 -9.12
N ALA A 47 -9.15 17.18 -9.04
CA ALA A 47 -8.52 16.54 -10.20
C ALA A 47 -9.55 16.12 -11.26
N LYS A 48 -10.70 15.57 -10.85
CA LYS A 48 -11.82 15.22 -11.76
C LYS A 48 -12.49 16.46 -12.34
N GLU A 49 -12.66 17.52 -11.55
CA GLU A 49 -13.28 18.78 -12.01
C GLU A 49 -12.42 19.49 -13.06
N ILE A 50 -11.09 19.41 -12.95
CA ILE A 50 -10.17 19.86 -13.99
C ILE A 50 -9.87 18.73 -15.01
N GLY A 51 -10.62 17.63 -15.00
CA GLY A 51 -10.56 16.59 -16.04
C GLY A 51 -9.23 15.86 -16.20
N LEU A 52 -8.45 15.70 -15.13
CA LEU A 52 -7.21 14.90 -15.17
C LEU A 52 -7.47 13.39 -15.38
N ASP A 53 -8.72 12.95 -15.18
CA ASP A 53 -9.16 11.58 -15.43
C ASP A 53 -9.40 11.28 -16.92
N LYS A 54 -9.36 12.29 -17.80
CA LYS A 54 -9.71 12.18 -19.22
C LYS A 54 -8.58 12.70 -20.11
N PRO A 55 -7.96 11.84 -20.95
CA PRO A 55 -6.89 12.24 -21.86
C PRO A 55 -7.29 13.38 -22.82
N THR A 56 -8.54 13.39 -23.29
CA THR A 56 -9.06 14.45 -24.18
C THR A 56 -9.08 15.81 -23.49
N THR A 57 -9.57 15.87 -22.25
CA THR A 57 -9.60 17.11 -21.46
C THR A 57 -8.20 17.59 -21.10
N ILE A 58 -7.27 16.68 -20.80
CA ILE A 58 -5.84 17.03 -20.63
C ILE A 58 -5.30 17.69 -21.91
N ALA A 59 -5.56 17.12 -23.10
CA ALA A 59 -5.07 17.67 -24.36
C ALA A 59 -5.64 19.07 -24.66
N GLU A 60 -6.93 19.29 -24.37
CA GLU A 60 -7.60 20.59 -24.49
C GLU A 60 -6.96 21.62 -23.54
N GLN A 61 -6.74 21.27 -22.27
CA GLN A 61 -6.13 22.17 -21.30
C GLN A 61 -4.68 22.51 -21.62
N VAL A 62 -3.88 21.54 -22.05
CA VAL A 62 -2.50 21.78 -22.48
C VAL A 62 -2.48 22.73 -23.68
N SER A 63 -3.42 22.58 -24.62
CA SER A 63 -3.57 23.48 -25.76
C SER A 63 -3.99 24.88 -25.34
N PHE A 64 -4.85 25.01 -24.32
CA PHE A 64 -5.29 26.29 -23.78
C PHE A 64 -4.21 27.02 -22.97
N LEU A 65 -3.50 26.31 -22.08
CA LEU A 65 -2.47 26.87 -21.20
C LEU A 65 -1.17 27.18 -21.95
N CYS A 66 -0.91 26.46 -23.05
CA CYS A 66 0.32 26.59 -23.82
C CYS A 66 0.01 26.67 -25.34
N PRO A 67 -0.79 27.64 -25.82
CA PRO A 67 -1.28 27.67 -27.20
C PRO A 67 -0.13 27.74 -28.21
N ASN A 68 0.84 28.61 -27.92
CA ASN A 68 2.07 28.81 -28.71
C ASN A 68 3.25 27.96 -28.21
N GLY A 69 2.98 26.96 -27.37
CA GLY A 69 3.99 26.06 -26.83
C GLY A 69 4.60 25.15 -27.88
N THR A 70 5.90 24.92 -27.78
CA THR A 70 6.59 23.87 -28.53
C THR A 70 5.98 22.50 -28.22
N ALA A 71 6.13 21.53 -29.14
CA ALA A 71 5.69 20.15 -28.91
C ALA A 71 6.27 19.56 -27.61
N LYS A 72 7.52 19.91 -27.29
CA LYS A 72 8.19 19.50 -26.05
C LYS A 72 7.50 20.07 -24.80
N GLN A 73 7.17 21.36 -24.78
CA GLN A 73 6.48 21.99 -23.66
C GLN A 73 5.09 21.39 -23.44
N LYS A 74 4.34 21.18 -24.53
CA LYS A 74 3.02 20.53 -24.48
C LYS A 74 3.13 19.11 -23.92
N ALA A 75 4.07 18.31 -24.43
CA ALA A 75 4.31 16.95 -23.93
C ALA A 75 4.73 16.93 -22.45
N CYS A 76 5.53 17.89 -22.00
CA CYS A 76 5.91 18.02 -20.60
C CYS A 76 4.71 18.32 -19.69
N LEU A 77 3.83 19.24 -20.10
CA LEU A 77 2.60 19.56 -19.38
C LEU A 77 1.63 18.37 -19.36
N THR A 78 1.41 17.70 -20.50
CA THR A 78 0.60 16.47 -20.57
C THR A 78 1.11 15.43 -19.58
N GLN A 79 2.43 15.16 -19.58
CA GLN A 79 3.03 14.19 -18.65
C GLN A 79 2.82 14.61 -17.18
N ASN A 80 2.92 15.91 -16.86
CA ASN A 80 2.66 16.41 -15.50
C ASN A 80 1.21 16.17 -15.05
N PHE A 81 0.26 16.36 -15.95
CA PHE A 81 -1.17 16.20 -15.66
C PHE A 81 -1.50 14.73 -15.43
N GLU A 82 -1.04 13.85 -16.33
CA GLU A 82 -1.19 12.40 -16.19
C GLU A 82 -0.52 11.87 -14.92
N ARG A 83 0.71 12.34 -14.62
CA ARG A 83 1.43 11.99 -13.39
C ARG A 83 0.62 12.35 -12.14
N THR A 84 0.04 13.55 -12.13
CA THR A 84 -0.77 14.01 -11.00
C THR A 84 -1.99 13.12 -10.80
N TRP A 85 -2.65 12.70 -11.88
CA TRP A 85 -3.75 11.74 -11.82
C TRP A 85 -3.31 10.40 -11.24
N TYR A 86 -2.16 9.87 -11.65
CA TYR A 86 -1.63 8.63 -11.09
C TYR A 86 -1.26 8.75 -9.61
N HIS A 87 -0.75 9.90 -9.16
CA HIS A 87 -0.55 10.14 -7.72
C HIS A 87 -1.86 10.28 -6.95
N CYS A 88 -2.93 10.84 -7.54
CA CYS A 88 -4.26 10.82 -6.94
C CYS A 88 -4.71 9.38 -6.72
N PHE A 89 -4.60 8.55 -7.77
CA PHE A 89 -4.92 7.13 -7.70
C PHE A 89 -4.09 6.38 -6.64
N ILE A 90 -2.77 6.58 -6.64
CA ILE A 90 -1.87 5.93 -5.67
C ILE A 90 -2.22 6.36 -4.26
N SER A 91 -2.45 7.66 -4.02
CA SER A 91 -2.78 8.18 -2.70
C SER A 91 -4.13 7.66 -2.20
N ASP A 92 -5.16 7.72 -3.05
CA ASP A 92 -6.51 7.23 -2.74
C ASP A 92 -6.47 5.76 -2.29
N LYS A 93 -5.79 4.90 -3.04
CA LYS A 93 -5.64 3.49 -2.65
C LYS A 93 -4.76 3.32 -1.40
N SER A 94 -3.72 4.12 -1.20
CA SER A 94 -2.80 3.92 -0.07
C SER A 94 -3.38 4.36 1.27
N PHE A 95 -3.99 5.55 1.30
CA PHE A 95 -4.59 6.13 2.50
C PHE A 95 -5.96 5.56 2.79
N GLY A 96 -6.68 5.17 1.74
CA GLY A 96 -7.91 4.45 1.91
C GLY A 96 -7.72 3.18 2.76
N ILE A 97 -6.66 2.37 2.53
CA ILE A 97 -6.41 1.13 3.29
C ILE A 97 -6.31 1.46 4.78
N ILE A 98 -5.57 2.52 5.09
CA ILE A 98 -5.29 2.94 6.46
C ILE A 98 -6.55 3.49 7.12
N SER A 99 -7.41 4.18 6.37
CA SER A 99 -8.61 4.86 6.89
C SER A 99 -9.88 4.01 6.88
N GLY A 100 -9.89 2.86 6.19
CA GLY A 100 -11.06 2.01 6.00
C GLY A 100 -12.17 2.67 5.14
N LYS A 101 -11.86 3.69 4.34
CA LYS A 101 -12.83 4.45 3.52
C LYS A 101 -12.87 3.94 2.09
N SER A 102 -14.03 3.85 1.42
CA SER A 102 -14.08 3.38 0.02
C SER A 102 -13.24 4.26 -0.91
N SER A 103 -12.67 3.64 -1.95
CA SER A 103 -11.84 4.33 -2.92
C SER A 103 -12.63 5.29 -3.79
N LEU A 104 -12.05 6.47 -4.04
CA LEU A 104 -12.65 7.52 -4.87
C LEU A 104 -12.32 7.37 -6.35
N VAL A 105 -11.25 6.65 -6.68
CA VAL A 105 -10.80 6.44 -8.05
C VAL A 105 -10.98 4.98 -8.45
N SER A 106 -11.87 4.75 -9.43
CA SER A 106 -12.06 3.41 -10.00
C SER A 106 -10.88 3.02 -10.88
N TRP A 107 -10.57 1.72 -10.90
CA TRP A 107 -9.57 1.13 -11.80
C TRP A 107 -9.88 1.38 -13.28
N SER A 108 -11.16 1.53 -13.64
CA SER A 108 -11.57 1.84 -15.01
C SER A 108 -11.13 3.24 -15.48
N GLN A 109 -10.81 4.14 -14.54
CA GLN A 109 -10.32 5.49 -14.82
C GLN A 109 -8.79 5.54 -15.03
N ILE A 110 -8.12 4.39 -14.92
CA ILE A 110 -6.69 4.26 -15.19
C ILE A 110 -6.50 3.65 -16.59
N PRO A 111 -5.73 4.29 -17.48
CA PRO A 111 -5.45 3.72 -18.80
C PRO A 111 -4.79 2.35 -18.69
N LYS A 112 -5.24 1.40 -19.51
CA LYS A 112 -4.62 0.05 -19.58
C LYS A 112 -3.14 0.08 -19.98
N SER A 113 -2.71 1.14 -20.67
CA SER A 113 -1.32 1.37 -21.09
C SER A 113 -0.46 2.07 -20.02
N VAL A 114 -0.94 2.22 -18.79
CA VAL A 114 -0.19 2.87 -17.70
C VAL A 114 1.17 2.19 -17.45
N SER A 115 1.28 0.88 -17.68
CA SER A 115 2.53 0.11 -17.58
C SER A 115 3.64 0.67 -18.46
N ASP A 116 3.32 1.20 -19.64
CA ASP A 116 4.26 1.73 -20.63
C ASP A 116 4.41 3.26 -20.57
N TRP A 117 3.59 3.92 -19.75
CA TRP A 117 3.54 5.39 -19.66
C TRP A 117 4.89 6.05 -19.33
N TRP A 118 5.71 5.38 -18.53
CA TRP A 118 7.05 5.86 -18.17
C TRP A 118 8.05 5.89 -19.33
N GLN A 119 7.71 5.28 -20.47
CA GLN A 119 8.57 5.25 -21.66
C GLN A 119 8.35 6.46 -22.58
N LYS A 120 7.36 7.32 -22.27
CA LYS A 120 7.11 8.55 -23.02
C LYS A 120 8.34 9.48 -23.01
N ALA A 121 8.53 10.24 -24.09
CA ALA A 121 9.73 11.06 -24.28
C ALA A 121 10.00 12.08 -23.16
N MET A 122 8.96 12.59 -22.49
CA MET A 122 9.07 13.55 -21.39
C MET A 122 8.92 12.90 -20.01
N ALA A 123 9.07 11.58 -19.92
CA ALA A 123 9.01 10.87 -18.65
C ALA A 123 10.18 11.27 -17.75
N SER A 124 9.88 11.41 -16.47
CA SER A 124 10.89 11.61 -15.43
C SER A 124 11.41 10.24 -14.94
N PRO A 125 12.64 10.14 -14.42
CA PRO A 125 13.17 8.87 -13.91
C PRO A 125 12.24 8.13 -12.92
N HIS A 126 11.49 8.85 -12.10
CA HIS A 126 10.56 8.28 -11.12
C HIS A 126 9.24 7.73 -11.73
N ASP A 127 8.92 8.08 -12.98
CA ASP A 127 7.66 7.66 -13.62
C ASP A 127 7.56 6.13 -13.79
N ARG A 128 8.72 5.45 -13.87
CA ARG A 128 8.79 3.99 -13.91
C ARG A 128 8.32 3.36 -12.61
N VAL A 129 8.63 3.99 -11.47
CA VAL A 129 8.13 3.57 -10.15
C VAL A 129 6.63 3.84 -10.08
N VAL A 130 6.16 5.03 -10.47
CA VAL A 130 4.72 5.39 -10.44
C VAL A 130 3.89 4.38 -11.24
N SER A 131 4.24 4.15 -12.51
CA SER A 131 3.56 3.17 -13.36
C SER A 131 3.66 1.74 -12.82
N GLY A 132 4.83 1.35 -12.31
CA GLY A 132 5.03 0.04 -11.70
C GLY A 132 4.18 -0.16 -10.43
N VAL A 133 3.99 0.89 -9.62
CA VAL A 133 3.12 0.87 -8.45
C VAL A 133 1.66 0.68 -8.83
N VAL A 134 1.21 1.33 -9.90
CA VAL A 134 -0.15 1.12 -10.41
C VAL A 134 -0.33 -0.32 -10.90
N GLU A 135 0.61 -0.82 -11.71
CA GLU A 135 0.58 -2.18 -12.26
C GLU A 135 0.60 -3.27 -11.17
N MET A 136 1.50 -3.17 -10.18
CA MET A 136 1.56 -4.20 -9.14
C MET A 136 0.29 -4.21 -8.28
N ARG A 137 -0.34 -3.06 -8.04
CA ARG A 137 -1.61 -3.03 -7.29
C ARG A 137 -2.75 -3.64 -8.10
N GLN A 138 -2.79 -3.45 -9.42
CA GLN A 138 -3.75 -4.18 -10.29
C GLN A 138 -3.56 -5.69 -10.15
N LEU A 139 -2.31 -6.15 -10.19
CA LEU A 139 -1.98 -7.56 -10.00
C LEU A 139 -2.37 -8.06 -8.60
N LEU A 140 -2.05 -7.31 -7.54
CA LEU A 140 -2.41 -7.66 -6.17
C LEU A 140 -3.92 -7.87 -6.01
N VAL A 141 -4.74 -6.95 -6.52
CA VAL A 141 -6.20 -7.06 -6.45
C VAL A 141 -6.69 -8.29 -7.19
N LYS A 142 -6.21 -8.49 -8.42
CA LYS A 142 -6.53 -9.67 -9.23
C LYS A 142 -6.19 -10.97 -8.48
N LEU A 143 -5.01 -11.05 -7.87
CA LEU A 143 -4.56 -12.23 -7.14
C LEU A 143 -5.38 -12.45 -5.86
N LEU A 144 -5.74 -11.39 -5.12
CA LEU A 144 -6.62 -11.49 -3.95
C LEU A 144 -8.03 -11.97 -4.33
N GLN A 145 -8.61 -11.45 -5.41
CA GLN A 145 -9.88 -11.94 -5.94
C GLN A 145 -9.81 -13.42 -6.33
N GLN A 146 -8.73 -13.83 -7.00
CA GLN A 146 -8.47 -15.23 -7.30
C GLN A 146 -8.28 -16.09 -6.05
N GLY A 147 -7.96 -15.50 -4.89
CA GLY A 147 -7.87 -16.17 -3.59
C GLY A 147 -9.22 -16.46 -2.94
N LYS A 148 -10.28 -15.69 -3.29
CA LYS A 148 -11.67 -15.87 -2.84
C LYS A 148 -12.38 -17.10 -3.45
N ARG A 149 -11.64 -18.19 -3.62
CA ARG A 149 -12.10 -19.45 -4.20
C ARG A 149 -13.16 -20.10 -3.33
N LYS A 150 -14.02 -20.88 -3.98
CA LYS A 150 -15.02 -21.73 -3.31
C LYS A 150 -14.37 -22.86 -2.51
N ASP A 151 -13.24 -23.37 -2.98
CA ASP A 151 -12.46 -24.40 -2.29
C ASP A 151 -11.45 -23.74 -1.34
N LYS A 152 -11.62 -24.02 -0.04
CA LYS A 152 -10.81 -23.51 1.05
C LYS A 152 -9.93 -24.58 1.70
N ALA A 153 -9.69 -25.72 1.03
CA ALA A 153 -8.74 -26.71 1.52
C ALA A 153 -7.32 -26.11 1.69
N PRO A 154 -6.55 -26.50 2.75
CA PRO A 154 -5.22 -25.95 3.00
C PRO A 154 -4.25 -26.06 1.81
N SER A 155 -4.23 -27.21 1.14
CA SER A 155 -3.40 -27.46 -0.06
C SER A 155 -3.79 -26.54 -1.22
N CYS A 156 -5.07 -26.23 -1.38
CA CYS A 156 -5.56 -25.27 -2.36
C CYS A 156 -5.07 -23.86 -2.02
N ILE A 157 -5.13 -23.44 -0.74
CA ILE A 157 -4.59 -22.15 -0.26
C ILE A 157 -3.11 -22.03 -0.58
N LEU A 158 -2.30 -23.02 -0.20
CA LEU A 158 -0.86 -23.05 -0.50
C LEU A 158 -0.58 -22.97 -2.01
N LYS A 159 -1.33 -23.71 -2.84
CA LYS A 159 -1.15 -23.70 -4.30
C LYS A 159 -1.41 -22.32 -4.90
N TRP A 160 -2.45 -21.63 -4.48
CA TRP A 160 -2.72 -20.26 -4.95
C TRP A 160 -1.66 -19.29 -4.49
N TYR A 161 -1.29 -19.31 -3.20
CA TYR A 161 -0.26 -18.42 -2.70
C TYR A 161 1.07 -18.63 -3.44
N SER A 162 1.44 -19.89 -3.70
CA SER A 162 2.64 -20.23 -4.46
C SER A 162 2.59 -19.68 -5.90
N GLN A 163 1.45 -19.79 -6.57
CA GLN A 163 1.27 -19.20 -7.90
C GLN A 163 1.29 -17.67 -7.85
N ALA A 164 0.65 -17.06 -6.86
CA ALA A 164 0.60 -15.62 -6.67
C ALA A 164 2.00 -15.03 -6.42
N LEU A 165 2.87 -15.75 -5.68
CA LEU A 165 4.26 -15.38 -5.53
C LEU A 165 5.04 -15.46 -6.85
N ILE A 166 4.85 -16.52 -7.64
CA ILE A 166 5.49 -16.64 -8.96
C ILE A 166 5.10 -15.47 -9.87
N ASP A 167 3.81 -15.11 -9.89
CA ASP A 167 3.32 -13.98 -10.67
C ASP A 167 3.93 -12.65 -10.21
N MET A 168 4.07 -12.44 -8.89
CA MET A 168 4.75 -11.26 -8.32
C MET A 168 6.25 -11.22 -8.64
N GLU A 169 6.94 -12.36 -8.56
CA GLU A 169 8.36 -12.50 -8.92
C GLU A 169 8.61 -12.25 -10.40
N GLN A 170 7.67 -12.63 -11.26
CA GLN A 170 7.74 -12.33 -12.69
C GLN A 170 7.66 -10.81 -12.93
N VAL A 171 6.73 -10.12 -12.28
CA VAL A 171 6.65 -8.65 -12.38
C VAL A 171 7.89 -7.99 -11.82
N LEU A 172 8.40 -8.44 -10.66
CA LEU A 172 9.65 -7.97 -10.08
C LEU A 172 10.80 -8.08 -11.09
N SER A 173 10.97 -9.26 -11.68
CA SER A 173 12.06 -9.54 -12.62
C SER A 173 11.95 -8.70 -13.90
N LEU A 174 10.74 -8.54 -14.45
CA LEU A 174 10.52 -7.77 -15.67
C LEU A 174 10.66 -6.25 -15.43
N ARG A 175 10.07 -5.74 -14.35
CA ARG A 175 10.00 -4.30 -14.09
C ARG A 175 11.27 -3.75 -13.45
N CYS A 176 11.94 -4.55 -12.63
CA CYS A 176 13.14 -4.17 -11.90
C CYS A 176 14.43 -4.74 -12.50
N ALA A 177 14.38 -5.27 -13.74
CA ALA A 177 15.58 -5.55 -14.51
C ALA A 177 16.40 -4.25 -14.69
N PRO A 178 17.67 -4.23 -14.28
CA PRO A 178 18.53 -3.08 -14.44
C PRO A 178 18.77 -2.81 -15.92
N ASP A 179 18.69 -1.54 -16.30
CA ASP A 179 19.03 -1.05 -17.64
C ASP A 179 19.83 0.26 -17.55
N GLU A 180 20.28 0.78 -18.69
CA GLU A 180 21.06 2.02 -18.76
C GLU A 180 20.21 3.29 -18.61
N LYS A 181 18.89 3.18 -18.41
CA LYS A 181 18.01 4.35 -18.32
C LYS A 181 18.16 5.00 -16.94
N PRO A 182 18.06 6.33 -16.83
CA PRO A 182 18.09 7.03 -15.54
C PRO A 182 17.02 6.55 -14.54
N SER A 183 15.92 5.98 -15.01
CA SER A 183 14.88 5.40 -14.17
C SER A 183 15.33 4.14 -13.42
N SER A 184 16.37 3.45 -13.89
CA SER A 184 16.91 2.26 -13.23
C SER A 184 17.43 2.52 -11.82
N LEU A 185 17.83 3.76 -11.53
CA LEU A 185 18.23 4.20 -10.20
C LEU A 185 17.14 3.94 -9.14
N TYR A 186 15.87 4.08 -9.51
CA TYR A 186 14.76 4.03 -8.56
C TYR A 186 14.07 2.65 -8.48
N LEU A 187 14.59 1.64 -9.19
CA LEU A 187 14.02 0.28 -9.18
C LEU A 187 13.97 -0.40 -7.82
N PRO A 188 14.94 -0.20 -6.90
CA PRO A 188 14.84 -0.75 -5.55
C PRO A 188 13.54 -0.33 -4.86
N ILE A 189 13.10 0.92 -5.05
CA ILE A 189 11.84 1.43 -4.47
C ILE A 189 10.63 0.68 -5.02
N LEU A 190 10.61 0.41 -6.34
CA LEU A 190 9.55 -0.39 -6.94
C LEU A 190 9.58 -1.84 -6.41
N ALA A 191 10.76 -2.43 -6.31
CA ALA A 191 10.96 -3.79 -5.77
C ALA A 191 10.41 -3.91 -4.34
N PHE A 192 10.69 -2.93 -3.48
CA PHE A 192 10.15 -2.85 -2.12
C PHE A 192 8.60 -2.86 -2.09
N TYR A 193 7.93 -2.11 -2.97
CA TYR A 193 6.46 -2.12 -3.02
C TYR A 193 5.90 -3.44 -3.58
N ILE A 194 6.60 -4.08 -4.51
CA ILE A 194 6.21 -5.41 -5.03
C ILE A 194 6.34 -6.46 -3.93
N ASP A 195 7.45 -6.47 -3.19
CA ASP A 195 7.66 -7.37 -2.06
C ASP A 195 6.63 -7.14 -0.95
N HIS A 196 6.29 -5.90 -0.65
CA HIS A 196 5.21 -5.62 0.31
C HIS A 196 3.85 -6.17 -0.17
N SER A 197 3.57 -6.11 -1.48
CA SER A 197 2.34 -6.68 -2.05
C SER A 197 2.33 -8.21 -1.94
N ALA A 198 3.49 -8.86 -2.10
CA ALA A 198 3.63 -10.29 -1.83
C ALA A 198 3.43 -10.64 -0.34
N LEU A 199 3.89 -9.80 0.59
CA LEU A 199 3.61 -9.98 2.03
C LEU A 199 2.12 -9.93 2.35
N ILE A 200 1.37 -9.01 1.73
CA ILE A 200 -0.09 -8.93 1.88
C ILE A 200 -0.77 -10.24 1.44
N LEU A 201 -0.33 -10.82 0.32
CA LEU A 201 -0.86 -12.10 -0.16
C LEU A 201 -0.57 -13.24 0.83
N GLY A 202 0.62 -13.26 1.43
CA GLY A 202 1.00 -14.25 2.44
C GLY A 202 0.18 -14.11 3.72
N ALA A 203 -0.01 -12.88 4.21
CA ALA A 203 -0.85 -12.59 5.37
C ALA A 203 -2.31 -13.02 5.12
N GLN A 204 -2.85 -12.79 3.93
CA GLN A 204 -4.18 -13.26 3.55
C GLN A 204 -4.25 -14.80 3.52
N ALA A 205 -3.26 -15.47 2.95
CA ALA A 205 -3.20 -16.94 2.91
C ALA A 205 -3.21 -17.55 4.32
N LEU A 206 -2.38 -16.99 5.22
CA LEU A 206 -2.30 -17.43 6.61
C LEU A 206 -3.59 -17.15 7.39
N ARG A 207 -4.24 -16.01 7.13
CA ARG A 207 -5.55 -15.67 7.70
C ARG A 207 -6.61 -16.69 7.30
N GLU A 208 -6.68 -17.03 6.01
CA GLU A 208 -7.63 -18.05 5.53
C GLU A 208 -7.36 -19.41 6.17
N LEU A 209 -6.10 -19.80 6.33
CA LEU A 209 -5.74 -21.03 7.03
C LEU A 209 -6.18 -20.99 8.50
N ALA A 210 -5.95 -19.89 9.21
CA ALA A 210 -6.32 -19.74 10.61
C ALA A 210 -7.84 -19.87 10.86
N THR A 211 -8.69 -19.57 9.86
CA THR A 211 -10.15 -19.80 9.96
C THR A 211 -10.56 -21.26 9.89
N LEU A 212 -9.66 -22.13 9.44
CA LEU A 212 -9.87 -23.57 9.42
C LEU A 212 -9.35 -24.10 10.76
N GLU A 213 -10.24 -24.49 11.67
CA GLU A 213 -9.99 -24.86 13.09
C GLU A 213 -8.89 -25.93 13.34
N SER A 214 -8.24 -26.46 12.31
CA SER A 214 -7.14 -27.44 12.36
C SER A 214 -5.74 -26.87 12.06
N ALA A 215 -5.59 -25.56 11.87
CA ALA A 215 -4.45 -25.00 11.14
C ALA A 215 -3.20 -24.63 11.94
N ASP A 216 -3.19 -24.68 13.28
CA ASP A 216 -2.05 -24.14 14.04
C ASP A 216 -0.72 -24.93 13.86
N THR A 217 -0.75 -26.07 13.16
CA THR A 217 0.45 -26.91 12.89
C THR A 217 0.40 -27.68 11.56
N THR A 218 -0.24 -27.15 10.53
CA THR A 218 -0.20 -27.79 9.19
C THR A 218 1.11 -27.46 8.45
N ASP A 219 1.65 -28.42 7.70
CA ASP A 219 2.85 -28.22 6.86
C ASP A 219 2.70 -27.03 5.91
N GLU A 220 1.47 -26.74 5.48
CA GLU A 220 1.13 -25.58 4.67
C GLU A 220 1.37 -24.25 5.39
N VAL A 221 1.00 -24.12 6.68
CA VAL A 221 1.21 -22.90 7.48
C VAL A 221 2.70 -22.63 7.65
N ILE A 222 3.49 -23.67 7.92
CA ILE A 222 4.96 -23.57 8.02
C ILE A 222 5.55 -23.14 6.67
N THR A 223 5.13 -23.78 5.58
CA THR A 223 5.62 -23.50 4.22
C THR A 223 5.33 -22.05 3.79
N ILE A 224 4.10 -21.57 4.03
CA ILE A 224 3.71 -20.19 3.71
C ILE A 224 4.47 -19.21 4.59
N SER A 225 4.56 -19.47 5.90
CA SER A 225 5.28 -18.59 6.83
C SER A 225 6.76 -18.45 6.45
N ARG A 226 7.43 -19.54 6.06
CA ARG A 226 8.82 -19.49 5.59
C ARG A 226 8.97 -18.67 4.31
N LYS A 227 8.10 -18.90 3.32
CA LYS A 227 8.09 -18.11 2.07
C LYS A 227 7.85 -16.62 2.35
N ASN A 228 6.93 -16.28 3.26
CA ASN A 228 6.64 -14.90 3.61
C ASN A 228 7.81 -14.24 4.35
N ALA A 229 8.48 -14.95 5.25
CA ALA A 229 9.67 -14.46 5.95
C ALA A 229 10.86 -14.20 5.00
N ASN A 230 11.00 -14.98 3.93
CA ASN A 230 12.01 -14.73 2.90
C ASN A 230 11.73 -13.44 2.12
N VAL A 231 10.47 -13.22 1.72
CA VAL A 231 10.05 -11.96 1.08
C VAL A 231 10.24 -10.78 2.05
N ALA A 232 9.89 -10.95 3.33
CA ALA A 232 10.07 -9.91 4.35
C ALA A 232 11.54 -9.56 4.54
N SER A 233 12.43 -10.56 4.57
CA SER A 233 13.87 -10.35 4.67
C SER A 233 14.42 -9.59 3.46
N ARG A 234 14.00 -9.96 2.23
CA ARG A 234 14.36 -9.25 1.00
C ARG A 234 13.89 -7.79 1.01
N LEU A 235 12.66 -7.54 1.48
CA LEU A 235 12.12 -6.19 1.65
C LEU A 235 12.97 -5.37 2.61
N LEU A 236 13.37 -5.93 3.76
CA LEU A 236 14.24 -5.24 4.71
C LEU A 236 15.65 -5.02 4.16
N ASP A 237 16.18 -5.94 3.36
CA ASP A 237 17.48 -5.80 2.70
C ASP A 237 17.52 -4.58 1.75
N HIS A 238 16.41 -4.27 1.06
CA HIS A 238 16.30 -3.01 0.29
C HIS A 238 16.51 -1.77 1.17
N VAL A 239 15.94 -1.75 2.37
CA VAL A 239 16.08 -0.61 3.30
C VAL A 239 17.50 -0.53 3.88
N ILE A 240 18.11 -1.68 4.15
CA ILE A 240 19.43 -1.75 4.80
C ILE A 240 20.55 -1.41 3.82
N TYR A 241 20.54 -1.99 2.62
CA TYR A 241 21.70 -2.01 1.73
C TYR A 241 21.57 -1.10 0.50
N ASP A 242 20.36 -0.77 0.07
CA ASP A 242 20.20 0.04 -1.14
C ASP A 242 20.47 1.53 -0.87
N ARG A 243 21.38 2.10 -1.67
CA ARG A 243 21.80 3.50 -1.51
C ARG A 243 20.67 4.49 -1.79
N VAL A 244 19.81 4.21 -2.77
CA VAL A 244 18.75 5.14 -3.15
C VAL A 244 17.68 5.19 -2.08
N PHE A 245 17.37 4.04 -1.46
CA PHE A 245 16.54 4.02 -0.26
C PHE A 245 17.13 4.83 0.90
N GLN A 246 18.44 4.73 1.13
CA GLN A 246 19.12 5.50 2.17
C GLN A 246 19.13 7.01 1.86
N ASP A 247 19.35 7.39 0.61
CA ASP A 247 19.33 8.80 0.17
C ASP A 247 17.91 9.37 0.28
N CYS A 248 16.89 8.55 0.05
CA CYS A 248 15.47 8.90 0.18
C CYS A 248 14.85 8.51 1.53
N LYS A 249 15.67 8.39 2.59
CA LYS A 249 15.27 7.92 3.93
C LYS A 249 14.13 8.70 4.58
N VAL A 250 14.05 10.01 4.34
CA VAL A 250 12.95 10.82 4.90
C VAL A 250 11.65 10.49 4.17
N GLY A 251 11.72 10.03 2.92
CA GLY A 251 10.74 9.15 2.27
C GLY A 251 10.28 9.60 0.88
N TYR A 252 9.70 8.63 0.16
CA TYR A 252 8.75 8.85 -0.94
C TYR A 252 7.30 8.89 -0.43
N HIS A 253 7.01 8.20 0.68
CA HIS A 253 5.68 8.08 1.27
C HIS A 253 5.80 7.61 2.74
N ASN A 254 5.04 8.22 3.67
CA ASN A 254 5.00 7.80 5.08
C ASN A 254 4.65 6.31 5.31
N ASN A 255 4.00 5.65 4.36
CA ASN A 255 3.57 4.26 4.50
C ASN A 255 4.74 3.28 4.50
N GLN A 256 5.92 3.67 4.01
CA GLN A 256 7.09 2.78 4.01
C GLN A 256 7.46 2.28 5.41
N PHE A 257 7.29 3.12 6.44
CA PHE A 257 7.59 2.75 7.82
C PHE A 257 6.65 1.68 8.37
N LEU A 258 5.36 1.77 8.01
CA LEU A 258 4.38 0.72 8.28
C LEU A 258 4.74 -0.58 7.57
N MET A 259 5.14 -0.51 6.30
CA MET A 259 5.52 -1.69 5.49
C MET A 259 6.75 -2.41 6.10
N MET A 260 7.71 -1.66 6.64
CA MET A 260 8.87 -2.21 7.37
C MET A 260 8.45 -2.91 8.67
N CYS A 261 7.51 -2.34 9.41
CA CYS A 261 6.93 -2.96 10.62
C CYS A 261 6.14 -4.23 10.26
N HIS A 262 5.39 -4.22 9.15
CA HIS A 262 4.68 -5.39 8.65
C HIS A 262 5.66 -6.52 8.31
N ALA A 263 6.75 -6.24 7.58
CA ALA A 263 7.79 -7.23 7.30
C ALA A 263 8.41 -7.81 8.58
N SER A 264 8.73 -6.97 9.57
CA SER A 264 9.26 -7.43 10.87
C SER A 264 8.24 -8.28 11.64
N THR A 265 6.95 -7.95 11.53
CA THR A 265 5.86 -8.73 12.14
C THR A 265 5.75 -10.12 11.51
N GLU A 266 5.85 -10.21 10.18
CA GLU A 266 5.80 -11.50 9.47
C GLU A 266 7.00 -12.39 9.79
N ILE A 267 8.19 -11.80 9.97
CA ILE A 267 9.37 -12.51 10.48
C ILE A 267 9.09 -13.07 11.87
N LEU A 268 8.62 -12.24 12.81
CA LEU A 268 8.32 -12.68 14.18
C LEU A 268 7.26 -13.79 14.21
N ASN A 269 6.22 -13.65 13.38
CA ASN A 269 5.18 -14.66 13.24
C ASN A 269 5.72 -15.99 12.68
N ALA A 270 6.63 -15.94 11.71
CA ALA A 270 7.28 -17.14 11.18
C ALA A 270 8.17 -17.83 12.23
N ILE A 271 8.87 -17.05 13.08
CA ILE A 271 9.63 -17.58 14.21
C ILE A 271 8.72 -18.29 15.21
N ASN A 272 7.63 -17.63 15.61
CA ASN A 272 6.66 -18.19 16.58
C ASN A 272 6.01 -19.49 16.08
N ARG A 273 5.86 -19.65 14.76
CA ARG A 273 5.34 -20.87 14.13
C ARG A 273 6.41 -21.94 13.88
N GLY A 274 7.66 -21.71 14.29
CA GLY A 274 8.76 -22.65 14.06
C GLY A 274 9.14 -22.82 12.59
N ALA A 275 8.86 -21.81 11.74
CA ALA A 275 9.08 -21.92 10.30
C ALA A 275 10.53 -21.60 9.88
N LEU A 276 11.34 -21.00 10.75
CA LEU A 276 12.71 -20.59 10.48
C LEU A 276 13.72 -21.39 11.31
N ASP A 277 14.86 -21.69 10.72
CA ASP A 277 15.97 -22.38 11.38
C ASP A 277 16.78 -21.40 12.26
N PRO A 278 17.50 -21.86 13.30
CA PRO A 278 18.19 -20.95 14.25
C PRO A 278 19.13 -19.93 13.59
N GLY A 279 19.82 -20.31 12.52
CA GLY A 279 20.69 -19.39 11.76
C GLY A 279 19.90 -18.33 10.97
N GLU A 280 18.72 -18.68 10.46
CA GLU A 280 17.82 -17.73 9.80
C GLU A 280 17.23 -16.74 10.81
N ILE A 281 16.88 -17.23 12.02
CA ILE A 281 16.39 -16.39 13.12
C ILE A 281 17.44 -15.35 13.53
N GLU A 282 18.71 -15.76 13.65
CA GLU A 282 19.81 -14.85 13.98
C GLU A 282 19.99 -13.75 12.93
N GLN A 283 20.02 -14.11 11.65
CA GLN A 283 20.11 -13.11 10.58
C GLN A 283 18.88 -12.18 10.56
N ALA A 284 17.69 -12.72 10.79
CA ALA A 284 16.46 -11.93 10.85
C ALA A 284 16.46 -10.96 12.04
N ALA A 285 17.03 -11.36 13.18
CA ALA A 285 17.24 -10.50 14.34
C ALA A 285 18.22 -9.36 14.04
N GLU A 286 19.31 -9.64 13.33
CA GLU A 286 20.28 -8.61 12.90
C GLU A 286 19.65 -7.60 11.92
N ARG A 287 18.90 -8.10 10.91
CA ARG A 287 18.18 -7.24 9.96
C ARG A 287 17.18 -6.35 10.67
N SER A 288 16.32 -6.93 11.51
CA SER A 288 15.28 -6.19 12.23
C SER A 288 15.86 -5.14 13.17
N PHE A 289 16.98 -5.45 13.82
CA PHE A 289 17.70 -4.47 14.64
C PHE A 289 18.30 -3.33 13.83
N THR A 290 18.92 -3.64 12.70
CA THR A 290 19.50 -2.63 11.81
C THR A 290 18.42 -1.69 11.29
N VAL A 291 17.26 -2.25 10.92
CA VAL A 291 16.08 -1.49 10.50
C VAL A 291 15.55 -0.58 11.60
N ALA A 292 15.38 -1.10 12.83
CA ALA A 292 14.92 -0.28 13.97
C ALA A 292 15.86 0.90 14.23
N LYS A 293 17.17 0.65 14.22
CA LYS A 293 18.20 1.71 14.35
C LYS A 293 18.11 2.74 13.22
N ARG A 294 17.86 2.31 11.98
CA ARG A 294 17.66 3.25 10.85
C ARG A 294 16.42 4.11 11.04
N MET A 295 15.32 3.54 11.52
CA MET A 295 14.11 4.31 11.82
C MET A 295 14.34 5.32 12.95
N GLU A 296 15.14 4.96 13.95
CA GLU A 296 15.60 5.89 15.00
C GLU A 296 16.42 7.05 14.41
N GLU A 297 17.36 6.75 13.51
CA GLU A 297 18.15 7.78 12.84
C GLU A 297 17.24 8.72 12.05
N ILE A 298 16.24 8.20 11.34
CA ILE A 298 15.28 9.00 10.56
C ILE A 298 14.41 9.84 11.48
N SER A 299 13.90 9.28 12.59
CA SER A 299 12.98 9.97 13.49
C SER A 299 13.57 11.24 14.11
N ARG A 300 14.90 11.29 14.29
CA ARG A 300 15.63 12.48 14.74
C ARG A 300 15.60 13.65 13.75
N TYR A 301 15.37 13.39 12.45
CA TYR A 301 15.34 14.43 11.41
C TYR A 301 13.94 14.95 11.10
N ILE A 302 12.88 14.36 11.66
CA ILE A 302 11.50 14.73 11.35
C ILE A 302 10.68 15.07 12.61
N PRO A 303 9.67 15.96 12.48
CA PRO A 303 8.91 16.44 13.63
C PRO A 303 8.31 15.30 14.45
N ALA A 304 8.21 15.49 15.77
CA ALA A 304 7.60 14.53 16.71
C ALA A 304 6.15 14.15 16.36
N THR A 305 5.48 14.99 15.57
CA THR A 305 4.12 14.74 15.08
C THR A 305 4.07 13.77 13.89
N SER A 306 5.21 13.37 13.33
CA SER A 306 5.27 12.45 12.19
C SER A 306 4.96 11.01 12.59
N ALA A 307 4.32 10.26 11.68
CA ALA A 307 4.02 8.85 11.86
C ALA A 307 5.27 7.96 12.06
N VAL A 308 6.45 8.44 11.66
CA VAL A 308 7.70 7.70 11.90
C VAL A 308 7.89 7.36 13.37
N HIS A 309 7.47 8.22 14.30
CA HIS A 309 7.77 8.07 15.72
C HIS A 309 6.99 6.88 16.29
N LEU A 310 5.73 6.74 15.87
CA LEU A 310 4.91 5.56 16.17
C LEU A 310 5.56 4.28 15.60
N TYR A 311 5.93 4.29 14.32
CA TYR A 311 6.47 3.10 13.69
C TYR A 311 7.90 2.76 14.16
N PHE A 312 8.66 3.75 14.61
CA PHE A 312 9.95 3.56 15.28
C PHE A 312 9.77 2.78 16.59
N ASP A 313 8.82 3.17 17.43
CA ASP A 313 8.54 2.48 18.70
C ASP A 313 8.11 1.02 18.44
N ILE A 314 7.25 0.81 17.44
CA ILE A 314 6.80 -0.53 17.01
C ILE A 314 8.00 -1.35 16.49
N SER A 315 8.85 -0.77 15.64
CA SER A 315 10.03 -1.45 15.10
C SER A 315 11.01 -1.84 16.20
N HIS A 316 11.23 -1.00 17.21
CA HIS A 316 12.05 -1.32 18.38
C HIS A 316 11.47 -2.47 19.19
N PHE A 317 10.16 -2.47 19.43
CA PHE A 317 9.49 -3.56 20.11
C PHE A 317 9.68 -4.88 19.35
N LEU A 318 9.36 -4.90 18.05
CA LEU A 318 9.49 -6.08 17.20
C LEU A 318 10.93 -6.60 17.15
N SER A 319 11.91 -5.70 16.97
CA SER A 319 13.33 -6.07 16.98
C SER A 319 13.75 -6.75 18.30
N ARG A 320 13.26 -6.25 19.44
CA ARG A 320 13.55 -6.85 20.74
C ARG A 320 12.92 -8.24 20.88
N GLU A 321 11.67 -8.42 20.45
CA GLU A 321 11.02 -9.74 20.53
C GLU A 321 11.66 -10.77 19.60
N ILE A 322 12.05 -10.37 18.38
CA ILE A 322 12.79 -11.24 17.45
C ILE A 322 14.15 -11.65 18.04
N ARG A 323 14.87 -10.70 18.67
CA ARG A 323 16.14 -11.00 19.33
C ARG A 323 15.98 -11.96 20.50
N LYS A 324 14.97 -11.76 21.36
CA LYS A 324 14.66 -12.70 22.44
C LYS A 324 14.39 -14.11 21.91
N ALA A 325 13.65 -14.22 20.82
CA ALA A 325 13.39 -15.53 20.20
C ALA A 325 14.67 -16.18 19.65
N SER A 326 15.61 -15.38 19.12
CA SER A 326 16.95 -15.85 18.73
C SER A 326 17.76 -16.38 19.93
N ASP A 327 17.75 -15.65 21.04
CA ASP A 327 18.46 -16.03 22.27
C ASP A 327 17.86 -17.29 22.90
N ILE A 328 16.52 -17.42 22.89
CA ILE A 328 15.82 -18.63 23.33
C ILE A 328 16.21 -19.80 22.44
N GLY A 329 16.19 -19.65 21.11
CA GLY A 329 16.62 -20.70 20.17
C GLY A 329 18.06 -21.17 20.38
N LYS A 330 18.95 -20.28 20.87
CA LYS A 330 20.30 -20.63 21.33
C LYS A 330 20.30 -21.39 22.67
N SER A 331 19.40 -21.03 23.58
CA SER A 331 19.25 -21.66 24.90
C SER A 331 18.54 -23.02 24.88
N THR A 332 17.63 -23.28 23.94
CA THR A 332 16.86 -24.55 23.85
C THR A 332 17.72 -25.74 23.37
N LEU A 333 18.97 -25.51 22.97
CA LEU A 333 20.01 -26.55 22.91
C LEU A 333 20.41 -27.07 24.31
N GLU A 334 20.01 -26.38 25.37
CA GLU A 334 20.09 -26.78 26.77
C GLU A 334 18.74 -26.55 27.48
N LYS A 335 17.84 -27.53 27.32
CA LYS A 335 16.55 -27.76 28.01
C LYS A 335 15.30 -27.12 27.41
N THR A 336 14.31 -28.01 27.30
CA THR A 336 12.92 -27.82 26.92
C THR A 336 12.05 -27.27 28.05
N ASP A 337 10.90 -26.74 27.62
CA ASP A 337 9.71 -26.30 28.34
C ASP A 337 9.70 -24.87 28.89
N SER A 338 8.99 -24.00 28.15
CA SER A 338 7.77 -23.38 28.69
C SER A 338 6.97 -22.67 27.60
N THR A 339 5.66 -22.91 27.63
CA THR A 339 4.63 -22.24 26.85
C THR A 339 4.47 -20.79 27.34
N SER A 340 4.90 -19.84 26.53
CA SER A 340 4.62 -18.40 26.70
C SER A 340 3.76 -17.92 25.54
N SER A 341 2.45 -17.74 25.76
CA SER A 341 1.56 -17.13 24.78
C SER A 341 2.00 -15.68 24.54
N CYS A 342 2.53 -15.40 23.36
CA CYS A 342 3.04 -14.09 22.99
C CYS A 342 1.88 -13.12 22.73
N ALA A 343 1.87 -11.99 23.44
CA ALA A 343 0.86 -10.92 23.38
C ALA A 343 0.89 -10.10 22.07
N THR A 344 1.43 -10.64 20.98
CA THR A 344 1.56 -9.95 19.68
C THR A 344 0.26 -9.92 18.88
N GLY A 345 -0.71 -10.78 19.21
CA GLY A 345 -2.02 -10.80 18.54
C GLY A 345 -2.95 -9.63 18.89
N GLU A 346 -2.70 -8.90 19.99
CA GLU A 346 -3.67 -7.91 20.50
C GLU A 346 -3.63 -6.57 19.76
N TRP A 347 -2.47 -6.10 19.29
CA TRP A 347 -2.42 -4.84 18.53
C TRP A 347 -2.96 -5.00 17.09
N LEU A 348 -2.82 -6.20 16.51
CA LEU A 348 -3.46 -6.54 15.23
C LEU A 348 -4.97 -6.69 15.41
N LYS A 349 -5.46 -7.25 16.53
CA LYS A 349 -6.90 -7.32 16.86
C LYS A 349 -7.56 -5.94 16.90
N LEU A 350 -6.86 -4.91 17.40
CA LEU A 350 -7.35 -3.52 17.37
C LEU A 350 -7.47 -2.93 15.94
N ILE A 351 -6.74 -3.49 14.97
CA ILE A 351 -6.88 -3.19 13.54
C ILE A 351 -7.91 -4.12 12.86
N ASP A 352 -8.02 -5.36 13.35
CA ASP A 352 -8.85 -6.46 12.80
C ASP A 352 -10.30 -6.49 13.33
N GLU A 353 -10.67 -5.74 14.38
CA GLU A 353 -12.04 -5.73 14.93
C GLU A 353 -13.09 -5.18 13.94
N ASN A 354 -12.66 -4.51 12.85
CA ASN A 354 -13.48 -4.27 11.68
C ASN A 354 -12.86 -4.99 10.48
N THR A 355 -13.51 -6.09 10.07
CA THR A 355 -13.17 -6.94 8.93
C THR A 355 -13.06 -6.17 7.61
N ILE A 356 -11.89 -5.63 7.31
CA ILE A 356 -11.60 -5.04 5.99
C ILE A 356 -11.30 -6.19 5.02
N ASP A 357 -12.28 -6.54 4.19
CA ASP A 357 -12.05 -7.34 2.99
C ASP A 357 -11.16 -6.53 2.03
N LEU A 358 -9.85 -6.72 2.14
CA LEU A 358 -8.84 -5.95 1.43
C LEU A 358 -9.03 -6.01 -0.09
N SER A 359 -9.60 -7.11 -0.61
CA SER A 359 -9.92 -7.20 -2.03
C SER A 359 -11.14 -6.38 -2.38
N ASN A 360 -12.25 -6.44 -1.64
CA ASN A 360 -13.42 -5.59 -1.92
C ASN A 360 -13.05 -4.11 -1.77
N TRP A 361 -12.25 -3.80 -0.74
CA TRP A 361 -11.83 -2.45 -0.43
C TRP A 361 -10.90 -1.86 -1.51
N LEU A 362 -9.99 -2.66 -2.07
CA LEU A 362 -9.19 -2.26 -3.24
C LEU A 362 -10.03 -2.24 -4.55
N ASP A 363 -11.11 -3.02 -4.62
CA ASP A 363 -11.91 -3.35 -5.81
C ASP A 363 -13.30 -2.69 -5.89
N GLU A 364 -13.67 -1.78 -4.98
CA GLU A 364 -14.90 -0.97 -5.06
C GLU A 364 -14.91 0.04 -6.24
N GLY A 365 -14.37 -0.38 -7.39
CA GLY A 365 -14.53 0.26 -8.68
C GLY A 365 -14.76 -0.71 -9.84
N LEU A 366 -14.96 -2.02 -9.62
CA LEU A 366 -15.17 -2.99 -10.72
C LEU A 366 -16.65 -3.35 -10.97
N PHE A 367 -17.54 -3.19 -9.98
CA PHE A 367 -18.99 -3.23 -10.17
C PHE A 367 -19.69 -2.24 -9.21
N GLY A 368 -19.75 -0.97 -9.63
CA GLY A 368 -20.41 0.11 -8.91
C GLY A 368 -21.20 1.02 -9.86
N SER A 369 -21.89 0.42 -10.82
CA SER A 369 -23.18 0.93 -11.25
C SER A 369 -24.22 0.22 -10.40
N ASP A 370 -24.53 0.78 -9.24
CA ASP A 370 -25.86 0.64 -8.67
C ASP A 370 -26.33 2.05 -8.28
N PRO A 371 -27.57 2.42 -8.61
CA PRO A 371 -28.06 3.76 -8.40
C PRO A 371 -28.16 4.00 -6.90
N MET A 372 -27.37 4.94 -6.37
CA MET A 372 -27.80 5.69 -5.21
C MET A 372 -29.12 6.38 -5.59
N LEU A 373 -30.23 5.74 -5.24
CA LEU A 373 -31.64 6.17 -5.18
C LEU A 373 -32.53 5.02 -5.69
N ASP A 374 -32.92 4.11 -4.81
CA ASP A 374 -34.30 3.61 -4.69
C ASP A 374 -34.39 2.40 -3.73
N ALA A 375 -34.65 2.71 -2.46
CA ALA A 375 -35.26 1.76 -1.54
C ALA A 375 -36.13 2.47 -0.48
N GLU A 376 -35.93 3.78 -0.25
CA GLU A 376 -36.77 4.58 0.64
C GLU A 376 -37.74 5.54 -0.08
N THR A 377 -37.64 5.71 -1.40
CA THR A 377 -38.58 6.54 -2.19
C THR A 377 -39.83 5.80 -2.67
N ARG A 378 -39.89 4.46 -2.53
CA ARG A 378 -41.07 3.67 -2.95
C ARG A 378 -42.16 3.54 -1.89
N ASN A 379 -41.89 3.91 -0.64
CA ASN A 379 -42.89 3.88 0.44
C ASN A 379 -43.47 5.27 0.78
N PHE A 380 -43.20 6.29 -0.04
CA PHE A 380 -43.72 7.65 0.14
C PHE A 380 -44.60 8.16 -1.02
N ILE A 381 -44.89 7.31 -2.02
CA ILE A 381 -45.72 7.68 -3.19
C ILE A 381 -47.03 6.86 -3.27
N GLU A 382 -47.27 5.91 -2.37
CA GLU A 382 -48.54 5.14 -2.36
C GLU A 382 -49.63 5.64 -1.41
N ASP A 383 -49.39 6.64 -0.56
CA ASP A 383 -50.45 7.21 0.29
C ASP A 383 -50.56 8.74 0.17
N GLY A 384 -51.48 9.17 -0.69
CA GLY A 384 -52.46 10.18 -0.28
C GLY A 384 -52.15 11.67 -0.45
N THR A 385 -52.81 12.23 -1.47
CA THR A 385 -53.53 13.54 -1.47
C THR A 385 -52.80 14.85 -1.82
N ILE A 386 -53.18 15.32 -3.01
CA ILE A 386 -53.23 16.68 -3.53
C ILE A 386 -53.75 17.69 -2.49
N ALA A 387 -53.06 18.84 -2.34
CA ALA A 387 -53.69 20.14 -2.06
C ALA A 387 -52.74 21.31 -2.42
N ASP A 388 -53.33 22.34 -3.01
CA ASP A 388 -52.77 23.54 -3.63
C ASP A 388 -51.92 24.45 -2.72
N VAL A 389 -50.91 25.13 -3.30
CA VAL A 389 -50.74 26.60 -3.46
C VAL A 389 -49.35 26.91 -4.02
#